data_AF-A0A183CNI3-F1
#
_entry.id   AF-A0A183CNI3-F1
#
_cell.length_a   1.000
_cell.length_b   1.000
_cell.length_c   1.000
_cell.angle_alpha   90.00
_cell.angle_beta   90.00
_cell.angle_gamma   90.00
#
_symmetry.space_group_name_H-M   'P 1'
#
loop_
_entity.id
_entity.type
_entity.pdbx_description
1 polymer ?
#
loop_
_entity_poly.entity_id
_entity_poly.type
_entity_poly.pdbx_seq_one_letter_code
_entity_poly.pdbx_strand_id
1 'polypeptide(L)' 'MNGGGAGTKRVAIVGAGASGIPAAREALEHGVEPVVFEMSDGIGGLWRFKPADSDEASVMKTTVINTSKVLKI' A
#
# COMPACT_ATOMS: atom_id res chain seq x y z
N MET A 1 26.60 -26.85 18.81
CA MET A 1 25.52 -26.55 17.84
C MET A 1 24.58 -25.58 18.52
N ASN A 2 24.43 -24.36 18.00
CA ASN A 2 23.29 -23.45 18.23
C ASN A 2 23.44 -22.30 17.22
N GLY A 3 22.83 -22.48 16.05
CA GLY A 3 22.78 -21.46 15.01
C GLY A 3 21.84 -20.33 15.45
N GLY A 4 22.37 -19.11 15.56
CA GLY A 4 21.55 -17.91 15.68
C GLY A 4 20.78 -17.70 14.38
N GLY A 5 19.55 -18.20 14.33
CA GLY A 5 18.62 -17.90 13.24
C GLY A 5 18.31 -16.41 13.26
N ALA A 6 18.80 -15.66 12.28
CA ALA A 6 18.40 -14.28 12.08
C ALA A 6 16.88 -14.27 11.85
N GLY A 7 16.11 -13.77 12.82
CA GLY A 7 14.66 -13.68 12.74
C GLY A 7 14.22 -12.89 11.50
N THR A 8 13.04 -13.20 10.96
CA THR A 8 12.39 -12.45 9.88
C THR A 8 12.38 -10.96 10.22
N LYS A 9 12.93 -10.13 9.31
CA LYS A 9 12.98 -8.68 9.52
C LYS A 9 11.57 -8.12 9.47
N ARG A 10 11.20 -7.27 10.43
CA ARG A 10 9.88 -6.63 10.50
C ARG A 10 9.96 -5.19 10.02
N VAL A 11 9.06 -4.76 9.13
CA VAL A 11 9.04 -3.40 8.56
C VAL A 11 7.70 -2.72 8.74
N ALA A 12 7.73 -1.43 9.08
CA ALA A 12 6.53 -0.60 9.13
C ALA A 12 6.32 0.09 7.79
N ILE A 13 5.11 -0.03 7.25
CA ILE A 13 4.67 0.64 6.02
C ILE A 13 3.57 1.62 6.42
N VAL A 14 3.74 2.89 6.06
CA VAL A 14 2.78 3.96 6.38
C VAL A 14 1.98 4.31 5.13
N GLY A 15 0.68 4.03 5.18
CA GLY A 15 -0.30 4.19 4.10
C GLY A 15 -0.52 2.90 3.30
N ALA A 16 -1.79 2.54 3.05
CA ALA A 16 -2.25 1.43 2.22
C ALA A 16 -2.77 1.93 0.84
N GLY A 17 -2.05 2.88 0.25
CA GLY A 17 -2.30 3.41 -1.09
C GLY A 17 -1.61 2.62 -2.21
N ALA A 18 -1.55 3.21 -3.40
CA ALA A 18 -0.93 2.62 -4.58
C ALA A 18 0.55 2.25 -4.40
N SER A 19 1.27 2.90 -3.48
CA SER A 19 2.66 2.58 -3.12
C SER A 19 2.78 1.56 -1.99
N GLY A 20 1.94 1.67 -0.95
CA GLY A 20 2.05 0.84 0.26
C GLY A 20 1.64 -0.62 0.06
N ILE A 21 0.61 -0.88 -0.74
CA ILE A 21 0.17 -2.26 -1.01
C ILE A 21 1.24 -3.05 -1.78
N PRO A 22 1.83 -2.54 -2.88
CA PRO A 22 2.97 -3.20 -3.53
C PRO A 22 4.18 -3.35 -2.61
N ALA A 23 4.49 -2.34 -1.76
CA ALA A 23 5.59 -2.44 -0.81
C ALA A 23 5.38 -3.59 0.20
N ALA A 24 4.15 -3.79 0.67
CA ALA A 24 3.83 -4.91 1.57
C ALA A 24 3.97 -6.25 0.86
N ARG A 25 3.50 -6.35 -0.39
CA ARG A 25 3.69 -7.55 -1.21
C ARG A 25 5.17 -7.86 -1.41
N GLU A 26 5.97 -6.87 -1.81
CA GLU A 26 7.40 -7.02 -2.06
C GLU A 26 8.15 -7.49 -0.79
N ALA A 27 7.79 -6.91 0.36
CA ALA A 27 8.33 -7.32 1.66
C ALA A 27 8.07 -8.80 1.93
N LEU A 28 6.82 -9.27 1.74
CA LEU A 28 6.46 -10.67 1.91
C LEU A 28 7.22 -11.58 0.94
N GLU A 29 7.36 -11.19 -0.33
CA GLU A 29 8.10 -11.95 -1.35
C GLU A 29 9.59 -12.10 -1.01
N HIS A 30 10.15 -11.16 -0.24
CA HIS A 30 11.54 -11.17 0.21
C HIS A 30 11.75 -11.71 1.64
N GLY A 31 10.73 -12.34 2.23
CA GLY A 31 10.84 -12.91 3.58
C GLY A 31 10.94 -11.87 4.70
N VAL A 32 10.42 -10.66 4.45
CA VAL A 32 10.27 -9.59 5.42
C VAL A 32 8.82 -9.58 5.90
N GLU A 33 8.59 -9.34 7.19
CA GLU A 33 7.26 -9.23 7.79
C GLU A 33 6.78 -7.77 7.77
N PRO A 34 5.88 -7.35 6.86
CA PRO A 34 5.34 -6.00 6.85
C PRO A 34 4.24 -5.82 7.89
N VAL A 35 4.19 -4.62 8.47
CA VAL A 35 3.06 -4.10 9.24
C VAL A 35 2.60 -2.83 8.54
N VAL A 36 1.39 -2.85 7.99
CA VAL A 36 0.82 -1.70 7.27
C VAL A 36 -0.07 -0.91 8.21
N PHE A 37 0.22 0.38 8.35
CA PHE A 37 -0.60 1.34 9.07
C PHE A 37 -1.35 2.21 8.06
N GLU A 38 -2.67 2.11 8.04
CA GLU A 38 -3.54 2.97 7.23
C GLU A 38 -4.40 3.80 8.18
N MET A 39 -4.48 5.11 7.91
CA MET A 39 -5.22 6.03 8.76
C MET A 39 -6.73 5.85 8.57
N SER A 40 -7.14 5.55 7.35
CA SER A 40 -8.56 5.45 6.98
C SER A 40 -9.14 4.06 7.21
N ASP A 41 -10.45 3.95 7.04
CA ASP A 41 -11.20 2.69 7.17
C ASP A 41 -11.08 1.75 5.95
N GLY A 42 -10.25 2.11 4.96
CA GLY A 42 -10.12 1.32 3.74
C GLY A 42 -8.79 1.52 3.01
N ILE A 43 -8.53 0.64 2.06
CA ILE A 43 -7.32 0.69 1.23
C ILE A 43 -7.52 1.51 -0.05
N GLY A 44 -6.43 1.76 -0.79
CA GLY A 44 -6.45 2.38 -2.12
C GLY A 44 -6.01 3.85 -2.14
N GLY A 45 -5.97 4.52 -0.98
CA GLY A 45 -5.52 5.91 -0.86
C GLY A 45 -6.27 6.84 -1.81
N LEU A 46 -5.53 7.63 -2.59
CA LEU A 46 -6.06 8.61 -3.56
C LEU A 46 -7.17 8.03 -4.46
N TRP A 47 -7.04 6.77 -4.91
CA TRP A 47 -7.97 6.16 -5.86
C TRP A 47 -9.29 5.68 -5.23
N ARG A 48 -9.42 5.69 -3.90
CA ARG A 48 -10.70 5.45 -3.22
C ARG A 48 -11.46 6.78 -3.15
N PHE A 49 -12.38 6.98 -4.10
CA PHE A 49 -13.28 8.14 -4.10
C PHE A 49 -14.06 8.24 -2.79
N LYS A 50 -14.04 9.41 -2.16
CA LYS A 50 -14.83 9.74 -0.98
C LYS A 50 -15.85 10.84 -1.33
N PRO A 51 -17.16 10.65 -1.03
CA PRO A 51 -18.20 11.61 -1.41
C PRO A 51 -18.28 12.84 -0.49
N ALA A 52 -17.67 12.79 0.69
CA ALA A 52 -17.63 13.88 1.65
C ALA A 52 -16.22 14.45 1.76
N ASP A 53 -16.10 15.72 2.15
CA ASP A 53 -14.82 16.35 2.43
C ASP A 53 -14.10 15.60 3.55
N SER A 54 -12.83 15.27 3.31
CA SER A 54 -11.95 14.56 4.24
C SER A 54 -10.56 15.16 4.19
N ASP A 55 -9.82 15.10 5.30
CA ASP A 55 -8.40 15.49 5.34
C ASP A 55 -7.49 14.55 4.53
N GLU A 56 -8.05 13.46 4.00
CA GLU A 56 -7.37 12.51 3.13
C GLU A 56 -7.43 12.91 1.66
N ALA A 57 -6.41 12.52 0.90
CA ALA A 57 -6.45 12.62 -0.55
C ALA A 57 -7.60 11.79 -1.15
N SER A 58 -8.32 12.37 -2.12
CA SER A 58 -9.37 11.72 -2.90
C SER A 58 -9.38 12.23 -4.33
N VAL A 59 -9.86 11.40 -5.24
CA VAL A 59 -10.20 11.78 -6.62
C VAL A 59 -11.61 12.39 -6.70
N MET A 60 -11.99 12.89 -7.88
CA MET A 60 -13.37 13.25 -8.19
C MET A 60 -14.17 12.01 -8.62
N LYS A 61 -15.50 12.07 -8.51
CA LYS A 61 -16.39 10.97 -8.89
C LYS A 61 -16.18 10.48 -10.33
N THR A 62 -15.79 11.38 -11.24
CA THR A 62 -15.62 11.12 -12.68
C THR A 62 -14.17 10.91 -13.09
N THR A 63 -13.23 10.84 -12.14
CA THR A 63 -11.81 10.63 -12.47
C THR A 63 -11.61 9.28 -13.14
N VAL A 64 -10.94 9.30 -14.29
CA VAL A 64 -10.53 8.13 -15.06
C VAL A 64 -9.01 8.05 -15.12
N ILE A 65 -8.49 6.83 -15.24
CA ILE A 65 -7.05 6.60 -15.40
C ILE A 65 -6.63 7.17 -16.77
N ASN A 66 -5.64 8.07 -16.77
CA ASN A 66 -5.09 8.68 -17.98
C ASN A 66 -3.96 7.85 -18.64
N THR A 67 -3.65 6.71 -18.04
CA THR A 67 -2.67 5.73 -18.52
C THR A 67 -3.38 4.48 -19.03
N SER A 68 -2.91 3.92 -20.15
CA SER A 68 -3.51 2.71 -20.75
C SER A 68 -3.51 1.55 -19.75
N LYS A 69 -4.62 0.81 -19.70
CA LYS A 69 -4.76 -0.42 -18.88
C LYS A 69 -3.68 -1.46 -19.18
N VAL A 70 -3.19 -1.50 -20.42
CA VAL A 70 -2.19 -2.48 -20.87
C VAL A 70 -0.78 -1.89 -20.95
N LEU A 71 -0.55 -0.68 -20.41
CA LEU A 71 0.80 -0.14 -20.33
C LEU A 71 1.65 -1.11 -19.52
N LYS A 72 2.75 -1.56 -20.12
CA LYS A 72 3.80 -2.33 -19.45
C LYS A 72 4.96 -1.37 -19.18
N ILE A 73 5.27 -1.20 -17.89
CA ILE A 73 6.48 -0.54 -17.40
C ILE A 73 7.56 -1.58 -17.13
#